data_AF-A0A933LJU3-F1
#
_entry.id   AF-A0A933LJU3-F1
#
_cell.length_a   1.000
_cell.length_b   1.000
_cell.length_c   1.000
_cell.angle_alpha   90.00
_cell.angle_beta   90.00
_cell.angle_gamma   90.00
#
_symmetry.space_group_name_H-M   'P 1'
#
loop_
_entity.id
_entity.type
_entity.pdbx_description
1 polymer ?
#
loop_
_entity_poly.entity_id
_entity_poly.type
_entity_poly.pdbx_seq_one_letter_code
_entity_poly.pdbx_strand_id
1 'polypeptide(L)'
;MMEALAITLTVFLLAMFVGFEVITKVPPTLHTPLTSGSNAISGITLVGAILSAGLQLTTLTTVLGFLAVVFATINVVGGFLVTHRMLRMFKRK
;
A
#
# COMPACT_ATOMS: atom_id res chain seq x y z
N MET A 1 -20.08 -15.02 11.43
CA MET A 1 -19.11 -14.07 12.01
C MET A 1 -17.79 -14.75 12.39
N MET A 2 -17.82 -15.85 13.17
CA MET A 2 -16.61 -16.61 13.54
C MET A 2 -15.86 -17.16 12.32
N GLU A 3 -16.58 -17.68 11.32
CA GLU A 3 -15.98 -18.21 10.07
C GLU A 3 -15.26 -17.13 9.26
N ALA A 4 -15.88 -15.96 9.08
CA ALA A 4 -15.27 -14.84 8.34
C ALA A 4 -14.00 -14.31 9.04
N LEU A 5 -14.02 -14.23 10.37
CA LEU A 5 -12.84 -13.89 11.16
C LEU A 5 -11.73 -14.93 11.00
N ALA A 6 -12.07 -16.23 11.09
CA ALA A 6 -11.12 -17.31 10.90
C ALA A 6 -10.46 -17.24 9.51
N ILE A 7 -11.25 -17.06 8.44
CA ILE A 7 -10.74 -16.92 7.08
C ILE A 7 -9.82 -15.71 6.95
N THR A 8 -10.21 -14.54 7.49
CA THR A 8 -9.42 -13.31 7.38
C THR A 8 -8.10 -13.42 8.15
N LEU A 9 -8.10 -14.06 9.32
CA LEU A 9 -6.89 -14.37 10.07
C LEU A 9 -5.99 -15.35 9.34
N THR A 10 -6.54 -16.40 8.73
CA THR A 10 -5.78 -17.33 7.90
C THR A 10 -5.10 -16.59 6.74
N VAL A 11 -5.83 -15.74 6.03
CA VAL A 11 -5.27 -14.93 4.92
C VAL A 11 -4.18 -13.99 5.43
N PHE A 12 -4.40 -13.31 6.56
CA PHE A 12 -3.41 -12.41 7.16
C PHE A 12 -2.11 -13.13 7.53
N LEU A 13 -2.21 -14.27 8.21
CA LEU A 13 -1.05 -15.08 8.61
C LEU A 13 -0.29 -15.60 7.37
N LEU A 14 -0.99 -16.18 6.40
CA LEU A 14 -0.36 -16.68 5.18
C LEU A 14 0.29 -15.56 4.37
N ALA A 15 -0.33 -14.39 4.26
CA ALA A 15 0.23 -13.23 3.58
C ALA A 15 1.54 -12.75 4.24
N MET A 16 1.64 -12.77 5.58
CA MET A 16 2.89 -12.44 6.27
C MET A 16 4.01 -13.43 5.94
N PHE A 17 3.74 -14.74 5.97
CA PHE A 17 4.73 -15.75 5.58
C PHE A 17 5.19 -15.58 4.14
N VAL A 18 4.25 -15.35 3.21
CA VAL A 18 4.58 -15.09 1.79
C VAL A 18 5.44 -13.83 1.66
N GLY A 19 5.09 -12.75 2.35
CA GLY A 19 5.87 -11.51 2.33
C GLY A 19 7.32 -11.72 2.81
N PHE A 20 7.51 -12.45 3.91
CA PHE A 20 8.83 -12.80 4.41
C PHE A 20 9.64 -13.61 3.40
N GLU A 21 9.05 -14.69 2.88
CA GLU A 21 9.72 -15.62 1.95
C GLU A 21 10.09 -14.97 0.60
N VAL A 22 9.30 -13.98 0.15
CA VAL A 22 9.59 -13.22 -1.07
C VAL A 22 10.74 -12.24 -0.84
N ILE A 23 10.72 -11.48 0.28
CA ILE A 23 11.72 -10.44 0.55
C ILE A 23 13.12 -11.04 0.78
N THR A 24 13.22 -12.19 1.45
CA THR A 24 14.52 -12.87 1.71
C THR A 24 15.26 -13.29 0.44
N LYS A 25 14.56 -13.39 -0.71
CA LYS A 25 15.12 -13.79 -2.00
C LYS A 25 15.48 -12.61 -2.91
N VAL A 26 15.28 -11.37 -2.46
CA VAL A 26 15.60 -10.17 -3.25
C VAL A 26 17.11 -9.87 -3.14
N PRO A 27 17.81 -9.62 -4.25
CA PRO A 27 19.23 -9.26 -4.21
C PRO A 27 19.44 -7.89 -3.53
N PRO A 28 20.56 -7.68 -2.80
CA PRO A 28 20.84 -6.43 -2.07
C PRO A 28 20.74 -5.15 -2.91
N THR A 29 21.06 -5.23 -4.20
CA THR A 29 20.99 -4.11 -5.14
C THR A 29 19.58 -3.56 -5.33
N LEU A 30 18.55 -4.36 -5.05
CA LEU A 30 17.15 -3.98 -5.18
C LEU A 30 16.50 -3.54 -3.86
N HIS A 31 17.21 -3.52 -2.72
CA HIS A 31 16.60 -3.17 -1.43
C HIS A 31 16.03 -1.74 -1.42
N THR A 32 16.72 -0.77 -2.00
CA THR A 32 16.22 0.62 -2.06
C THR A 32 14.98 0.75 -2.98
N PRO A 33 14.99 0.23 -4.22
CA PRO A 33 13.77 0.14 -5.03
C PRO A 33 12.64 -0.63 -4.34
N LEU A 34 12.95 -1.72 -3.63
CA LEU A 34 11.97 -2.55 -2.92
C LEU A 34 11.29 -1.76 -1.79
N THR A 35 12.07 -1.03 -0.98
CA THR A 35 11.53 -0.15 0.08
C THR A 35 10.65 0.95 -0.50
N SER A 36 11.04 1.55 -1.63
CA SER A 36 10.18 2.51 -2.32
C SER A 36 8.89 1.86 -2.85
N GLY A 37 8.98 0.66 -3.41
CA GLY A 37 7.85 -0.08 -3.97
C GLY A 37 6.86 -0.54 -2.92
N SER A 38 7.33 -1.05 -1.77
CA SER A 38 6.46 -1.42 -0.65
C SER A 38 5.74 -0.19 -0.06
N ASN A 39 6.39 0.97 -0.04
CA ASN A 39 5.73 2.23 0.32
C ASN A 39 4.68 2.68 -0.71
N ALA A 40 4.84 2.38 -2.00
CA ALA A 40 3.80 2.65 -3.00
C ALA A 40 2.59 1.73 -2.83
N ILE A 41 2.82 0.46 -2.47
CA ILE A 41 1.77 -0.55 -2.23
C ILE A 41 0.94 -0.20 -0.98
N SER A 42 1.55 0.38 0.07
CA SER A 42 0.82 0.82 1.26
C SER A 42 -0.22 1.91 0.96
N GLY A 43 -0.14 2.53 -0.21
CA GLY A 43 -1.17 3.40 -0.78
C GLY A 43 -2.53 2.74 -1.01
N ILE A 44 -2.68 1.41 -0.80
CA ILE A 44 -3.98 0.73 -0.71
C ILE A 44 -4.93 1.37 0.32
N THR A 45 -4.39 2.11 1.28
CA THR A 45 -5.15 3.00 2.19
C THR A 45 -6.13 3.93 1.47
N LEU A 46 -5.89 4.25 0.18
CA LEU A 46 -6.82 4.99 -0.67
C LEU A 46 -8.22 4.37 -0.74
N VAL A 47 -8.31 3.04 -0.76
CA VAL A 47 -9.61 2.33 -0.76
C VAL A 47 -10.39 2.65 0.51
N GLY A 48 -9.74 2.57 1.67
CA GLY A 48 -10.34 2.93 2.95
C GLY A 48 -10.70 4.41 3.04
N ALA A 49 -9.86 5.29 2.49
CA ALA A 49 -10.11 6.73 2.46
C ALA A 49 -11.34 7.09 1.62
N ILE A 50 -11.50 6.49 0.43
CA ILE A 50 -12.67 6.70 -0.44
C ILE A 50 -13.95 6.20 0.24
N LEU A 51 -13.92 5.00 0.82
CA LEU A 51 -15.05 4.45 1.56
C LEU A 51 -15.44 5.36 2.74
N SER A 52 -14.46 5.88 3.47
CA SER A 52 -14.69 6.76 4.63
C SER A 52 -15.23 8.13 4.21
N ALA A 53 -14.70 8.72 3.13
CA ALA A 53 -15.17 10.00 2.59
C ALA A 53 -16.63 9.92 2.09
N GLY A 54 -17.06 8.74 1.61
CA GLY A 54 -18.42 8.50 1.13
C GLY A 54 -19.50 8.43 2.22
N LEU A 55 -19.14 8.31 3.50
CA LEU A 55 -20.11 8.12 4.59
C LEU A 55 -20.87 9.40 4.99
N GLN A 56 -20.38 10.59 4.63
CA GLN A 56 -21.03 11.90 4.83
C GLN A 56 -21.68 12.13 6.22
N LEU A 57 -21.07 11.64 7.31
CA LEU A 57 -21.69 11.63 8.64
C LEU A 57 -21.75 13.02 9.29
N THR A 58 -20.63 13.74 9.28
CA THR A 58 -20.47 15.09 9.86
C THR A 58 -19.52 15.93 9.01
N THR A 59 -19.56 17.25 9.18
CA THR A 59 -18.62 18.17 8.52
C THR A 59 -17.17 17.81 8.83
N LEU A 60 -16.85 17.47 10.08
CA LEU A 60 -15.51 17.05 10.48
C LEU A 60 -15.06 15.77 9.76
N THR A 61 -15.90 14.73 9.74
CA THR A 61 -15.57 13.47 9.04
C THR A 61 -15.44 13.65 7.54
N THR A 62 -16.17 14.60 6.95
CA THR A 62 -16.09 14.92 5.52
C THR A 62 -14.75 15.59 5.20
N VAL A 63 -14.32 16.55 6.02
CA VAL A 63 -13.00 17.20 5.88
C VAL A 63 -11.87 16.19 6.07
N LEU A 64 -11.95 15.34 7.10
CA LEU A 64 -10.95 14.30 7.35
C LEU A 64 -10.91 13.26 6.23
N GLY A 65 -12.06 12.83 5.72
CA GLY A 65 -12.16 11.92 4.58
C GLY A 65 -11.54 12.52 3.31
N PHE A 66 -11.81 13.79 3.04
CA PHE A 66 -11.18 14.51 1.92
C PHE A 66 -9.65 14.55 2.06
N LEU A 67 -9.13 14.93 3.22
CA LEU A 67 -7.68 14.96 3.47
C LEU A 67 -7.06 13.55 3.37
N ALA A 68 -7.75 12.53 3.87
CA ALA A 68 -7.30 11.14 3.76
C ALA A 68 -7.16 10.70 2.30
N VAL A 69 -8.13 11.04 1.44
CA VAL A 69 -8.06 10.74 0.00
C VAL A 69 -6.90 11.48 -0.65
N VAL A 70 -6.69 12.77 -0.33
CA VAL A 70 -5.57 13.56 -0.86
C VAL A 70 -4.23 12.93 -0.49
N PHE A 71 -4.00 12.62 0.79
CA PHE A 71 -2.74 12.04 1.24
C PHE A 71 -2.50 10.62 0.71
N ALA A 72 -3.54 9.79 0.66
CA ALA A 72 -3.44 8.45 0.08
C ALA A 72 -3.12 8.52 -1.43
N THR A 73 -3.72 9.47 -2.15
CA THR A 73 -3.42 9.69 -3.57
C THR A 73 -1.97 10.13 -3.77
N ILE A 74 -1.46 11.06 -2.96
CA ILE A 74 -0.05 11.49 -3.01
C ILE A 74 0.89 10.31 -2.76
N ASN A 75 0.58 9.46 -1.78
CA ASN A 75 1.37 8.26 -1.47
C ASN A 75 1.40 7.28 -2.66
N VAL A 76 0.25 6.91 -3.21
CA VAL A 76 0.16 5.99 -4.37
C VAL A 76 0.92 6.56 -5.57
N VAL A 77 0.56 7.77 -6.01
CA VAL A 77 1.09 8.35 -7.24
C VAL A 77 2.59 8.65 -7.09
N GLY A 78 2.99 9.30 -6.00
CA GLY A 78 4.38 9.60 -5.72
C GLY A 78 5.23 8.33 -5.55
N GLY A 79 4.72 7.35 -4.82
CA GLY A 79 5.38 6.06 -4.60
C GLY A 79 5.68 5.34 -5.91
N PHE A 80 4.66 5.12 -6.76
CA PHE A 80 4.85 4.43 -8.03
C PHE A 80 5.75 5.21 -9.01
N LEU A 81 5.66 6.54 -9.05
CA LEU A 81 6.53 7.37 -9.88
C LEU A 81 8.01 7.24 -9.46
N VAL A 82 8.30 7.30 -8.17
CA VAL A 82 9.67 7.17 -7.65
C VAL A 82 10.20 5.75 -7.87
N THR A 83 9.40 4.72 -7.57
CA THR A 83 9.79 3.32 -7.82
C THR A 83 10.09 3.08 -9.31
N HIS A 84 9.27 3.63 -10.21
CA HIS A 84 9.51 3.51 -11.65
C HIS A 84 10.83 4.16 -12.08
N ARG A 85 11.15 5.36 -11.56
CA ARG A 85 12.44 6.02 -11.80
C ARG A 85 13.62 5.20 -11.30
N MET A 86 13.49 4.59 -10.12
CA MET A 86 14.53 3.74 -9.55
C MET A 86 14.77 2.49 -10.40
N LEU A 87 13.70 1.79 -10.79
CA LEU A 87 13.81 0.56 -11.59
C LEU A 87 14.35 0.83 -13.00
N ARG A 88 14.15 2.04 -13.54
CA ARG A 88 14.72 2.43 -14.85
C ARG A 88 16.25 2.37 -14.87
N MET A 89 16.92 2.53 -13.73
CA MET A 89 18.38 2.44 -13.61
C MET A 89 18.93 1.03 -13.84
N PHE A 90 18.08 0.00 -13.75
CA PHE A 90 18.46 -1.40 -13.97
C PHE A 90 18.18 -1.89 -15.40
N LYS A 91 17.55 -1.08 -16.25
CA LYS A 91 17.39 -1.43 -17.66
C LYS A 91 18.74 -1.28 -18.37
N ARG A 92 19.21 -2.34 -19.02
CA ARG A 92 20.30 -2.23 -20.00
C ARG A 92 19.87 -1.25 -21.10
N LYS A 93 20.80 -0.40 -21.52
CA LYS A 93 20.60 0.50 -22.65
C LYS A 93 20.42 -0.28 -23.94
#